data_AF-A0A2A5SXG8-F1
#
_entry.id   AF-A0A2A5SXG8-F1
#
_cell.length_a   1.000
_cell.length_b   1.000
_cell.length_c   1.000
_cell.angle_alpha   90.00
_cell.angle_beta   90.00
_cell.angle_gamma   90.00
#
_symmetry.space_group_name_H-M   'P 1'
#
loop_
_entity.id
_entity.type
_entity.pdbx_description
1 polymer ?
#
loop_
_entity_poly.entity_id
_entity_poly.type
_entity_poly.pdbx_seq_one_letter_code
_entity_poly.pdbx_strand_id
1 'polypeptide(L)'
;MIRLTVEQGPGLGACMIAAFGCGLYDSLEAVTKAFVHYKEATFLPNPKNVARYEQIYQIWKEAYQTTAGLSHQLVEFNDEG
;
A
#
# COMPACT_ATOMS: atom_id res chain seq x y z
N MET A 1 10.94 1.32 1.16
CA MET A 1 9.66 1.84 0.62
C MET A 1 9.95 3.11 -0.15
N ILE A 2 9.71 3.10 -1.46
CA ILE A 2 9.83 4.28 -2.33
C ILE A 2 8.48 5.02 -2.24
N ARG A 3 8.47 6.29 -1.84
CA ARG A 3 7.23 7.08 -1.79
C ARG A 3 7.07 7.85 -3.11
N LEU A 4 5.95 7.69 -3.79
CA LEU A 4 5.59 8.53 -4.93
C LEU A 4 5.25 9.94 -4.47
N THR A 5 5.60 10.94 -5.28
CA THR A 5 5.35 12.37 -4.98
C THR A 5 3.88 12.76 -5.16
N VAL A 6 3.13 11.94 -5.89
CA VAL A 6 1.75 12.23 -6.29
C VAL A 6 0.77 11.56 -5.34
N GLU A 7 0.01 12.37 -4.61
CA GLU A 7 -1.03 11.96 -3.64
C GLU A 7 -2.26 11.32 -4.32
N GLN A 8 -2.30 11.32 -5.65
CA GLN A 8 -3.38 10.82 -6.51
C GLN A 8 -2.88 9.76 -7.50
N GLY A 9 -2.39 8.63 -7.00
CA GLY A 9 -1.88 7.51 -7.80
C GLY A 9 -2.85 6.98 -8.87
N PRO A 10 -4.14 6.77 -8.57
CA PRO A 10 -5.11 6.24 -9.55
C PRO A 10 -5.35 7.16 -10.75
N GLY A 11 -5.47 8.48 -10.54
CA GLY A 11 -5.71 9.44 -11.61
C GLY A 11 -4.52 9.58 -12.56
N LEU A 12 -3.29 9.54 -12.02
CA LEU A 12 -2.07 9.53 -12.83
C LEU A 12 -2.01 8.29 -13.73
N GLY A 13 -2.35 7.11 -13.19
CA GLY A 13 -2.39 5.87 -13.96
C GLY A 13 -3.38 5.92 -15.13
N ALA A 14 -4.58 6.47 -14.92
CA ALA A 14 -5.57 6.64 -15.99
C ALA A 14 -5.06 7.57 -17.10
N CYS A 15 -4.40 8.68 -16.74
CA CYS A 15 -3.77 9.59 -17.69
C CYS A 15 -2.68 8.90 -18.52
N MET A 16 -1.82 8.09 -17.87
CA MET A 16 -0.76 7.36 -18.54
C MET A 16 -1.31 6.37 -19.58
N ILE A 17 -2.39 5.65 -19.25
CA ILE A 17 -3.06 4.73 -20.18
C ILE A 17 -3.66 5.49 -21.36
N ALA A 18 -4.32 6.62 -21.12
CA ALA A 18 -4.88 7.45 -22.18
C ALA A 18 -3.79 8.00 -23.12
N ALA A 19 -2.66 8.46 -22.56
CA ALA A 19 -1.53 8.95 -23.36
C ALA A 19 -0.95 7.85 -24.28
N PHE A 20 -0.81 6.63 -23.78
CA PHE A 20 -0.38 5.48 -24.58
C PHE A 20 -1.42 5.14 -25.67
N GLY A 21 -2.71 5.09 -25.31
CA GLY A 21 -3.79 4.80 -26.25
C GLY A 21 -3.94 5.84 -27.37
N CYS A 22 -3.56 7.09 -27.11
CA CYS A 22 -3.51 8.18 -28.09
C CYS A 22 -2.24 8.17 -28.97
N GLY A 23 -1.32 7.22 -28.78
CA GLY A 23 -0.07 7.13 -29.56
C GLY A 23 0.94 8.23 -29.24
N LEU A 24 0.83 8.90 -28.10
CA LEU A 24 1.78 9.95 -27.67
C LEU A 24 3.14 9.36 -27.24
N TYR A 25 3.20 8.05 -27.00
CA TYR A 25 4.38 7.33 -26.56
C TYR A 25 4.42 5.92 -27.15
N ASP A 26 5.62 5.45 -27.51
CA ASP A 26 5.81 4.15 -28.17
C ASP A 26 5.73 2.95 -27.22
N SER A 27 5.75 3.18 -25.90
CA SER A 27 5.64 2.13 -24.89
C SER A 27 5.13 2.67 -23.55
N LEU A 28 4.51 1.80 -22.75
CA LEU A 28 4.12 2.11 -21.38
C LEU A 28 5.32 2.46 -20.48
N GLU A 29 6.50 1.91 -20.76
CA GLU A 29 7.73 2.24 -20.06
C GLU A 29 8.14 3.70 -20.32
N ALA A 30 8.02 4.18 -21.57
CA ALA A 30 8.27 5.57 -21.92
C ALA A 30 7.30 6.53 -21.21
N VAL A 31 6.01 6.17 -21.12
CA VAL A 31 5.03 6.94 -20.34
C VAL A 31 5.41 6.95 -18.85
N THR A 32 5.76 5.79 -18.30
CA THR A 32 6.13 5.68 -16.88
C THR A 32 7.33 6.55 -16.54
N LYS A 33 8.38 6.54 -17.37
CA LYS A 33 9.56 7.37 -17.18
C LYS A 33 9.25 8.87 -17.25
N ALA A 34 8.28 9.27 -18.07
CA ALA A 34 7.90 10.67 -18.23
C ALA A 34 7.01 11.19 -17.08
N PHE A 35 6.11 10.36 -16.54
CA PHE A 35 5.08 10.78 -15.59
C PHE A 35 5.38 10.39 -14.13
N VAL A 36 6.21 9.37 -13.90
CA VAL A 36 6.49 8.87 -12.55
C VAL A 36 7.74 9.53 -12.00
N HIS A 37 7.53 10.35 -10.98
CA HIS A 37 8.61 10.91 -10.17
C HIS A 37 8.57 10.30 -8.77
N TYR A 38 9.67 9.66 -8.39
CA TYR A 38 9.85 9.10 -7.06
C TYR A 38 10.41 10.17 -6.12
N LYS A 39 9.96 10.22 -4.87
CA LYS A 39 10.65 11.01 -3.85
C LYS A 39 12.02 10.39 -3.61
N GLU A 40 13.05 11.24 -3.46
CA GLU A 40 14.44 10.81 -3.23
C GLU A 40 14.61 9.96 -1.96
N ALA A 41 13.73 10.16 -0.97
CA ALA A 41 13.77 9.42 0.28
C ALA A 41 13.42 7.93 0.09
N THR A 42 14.45 7.10 0.04
CA THR A 42 14.32 5.65 0.09
C THR A 42 14.41 5.17 1.54
N PHE A 43 13.33 4.55 2.04
CA PHE A 43 13.35 3.93 3.38
C PHE A 43 13.85 2.49 3.26
N LEU A 44 15.06 2.22 3.74
CA LEU A 44 15.64 0.88 3.78
C LEU A 44 15.34 0.20 5.12
N PRO A 45 15.08 -1.11 5.14
CA PRO A 45 14.84 -1.84 6.38
C PRO A 45 16.10 -1.84 7.23
N ASN A 46 15.98 -1.45 8.50
CA ASN A 46 17.04 -1.62 9.49
C ASN A 46 16.95 -3.06 10.05
N PRO A 47 17.98 -3.90 9.89
CA PRO A 47 17.93 -5.31 10.33
C PRO A 47 17.54 -5.51 11.80
N LYS A 48 17.96 -4.59 12.68
CA LYS A 48 17.59 -4.64 14.11
C LYS A 48 16.10 -4.40 14.32
N ASN A 49 15.52 -3.47 13.57
CA ASN A 49 14.09 -3.19 13.63
C ASN A 49 13.29 -4.32 13.01
N VAL A 50 13.77 -4.92 11.91
CA VAL A 50 13.12 -6.08 11.28
C VAL A 50 12.95 -7.22 12.29
N ALA A 51 14.03 -7.62 12.96
CA ALA A 51 13.97 -8.68 13.97
C ALA A 51 13.04 -8.33 15.14
N ARG A 52 13.05 -7.09 15.62
CA ARG A 52 12.19 -6.63 16.72
C ARG A 52 10.71 -6.58 16.31
N TYR A 53 10.40 -6.08 15.12
CA TYR A 53 9.02 -6.00 14.64
C TYR A 53 8.47 -7.38 14.30
N GLU A 54 9.29 -8.33 13.86
CA GLU A 54 8.88 -9.71 13.66
C GLU A 54 8.35 -10.34 14.96
N GLN A 55 9.06 -10.15 16.07
CA GLN A 55 8.61 -10.63 17.38
C GLN A 55 7.25 -10.03 17.79
N ILE A 56 7.09 -8.72 17.59
CA ILE A 56 5.83 -8.02 17.89
C ILE A 56 4.71 -8.50 16.95
N TYR A 57 5.01 -8.77 15.69
CA TYR A 57 4.05 -9.24 14.71
C TYR A 57 3.47 -10.61 15.10
N GLN A 58 4.28 -11.53 15.63
CA GLN A 58 3.78 -12.81 16.12
C GLN A 58 2.84 -12.64 17.32
N ILE A 59 3.18 -11.77 18.28
CA ILE A 59 2.31 -11.46 19.43
C ILE A 59 0.98 -10.86 18.95
N TRP A 60 1.04 -9.90 18.02
CA TRP A 60 -0.16 -9.31 17.44
C TRP A 60 -1.03 -10.35 16.73
N LYS A 61 -0.42 -11.29 16.00
CA LYS A 61 -1.14 -12.34 15.28
C LYS A 61 -1.93 -13.24 16.24
N GLU A 62 -1.33 -13.64 17.35
CA GLU A 62 -2.01 -14.41 18.41
C GLU A 62 -3.15 -13.60 19.06
N ALA A 63 -2.88 -12.33 19.38
CA ALA A 63 -3.88 -11.44 19.95
C ALA A 63 -5.07 -11.28 19.00
N TYR A 64 -4.83 -11.01 17.71
CA TYR A 64 -5.89 -10.85 16.71
C TYR A 64 -6.70 -12.13 16.52
N GLN A 65 -6.06 -13.30 16.45
CA GLN A 65 -6.80 -14.57 16.35
C GLN A 65 -7.71 -14.80 17.55
N THR A 66 -7.27 -14.42 18.75
CA THR A 66 -8.03 -14.57 19.99
C THR A 66 -9.18 -13.56 20.07
N THR A 67 -8.97 -12.33 19.60
CA THR A 67 -9.97 -11.26 19.73
C THR A 67 -10.92 -11.18 18.55
N ALA A 68 -10.54 -11.65 17.36
CA ALA A 68 -11.37 -11.53 16.15
C ALA A 68 -12.76 -12.13 16.34
N GLY A 69 -12.86 -13.36 16.85
CA GLY A 69 -14.16 -14.02 17.07
C GLY A 69 -15.04 -13.25 18.07
N LEU A 70 -14.45 -12.80 19.18
CA LEU A 70 -15.15 -11.97 20.17
C LEU A 70 -15.64 -10.65 19.57
N SER A 71 -14.81 -10.00 18.75
CA SER A 71 -15.20 -8.76 18.07
C SER A 71 -16.36 -8.97 17.11
N HIS A 72 -16.40 -10.08 16.36
CA HIS A 72 -17.54 -10.37 15.48
C HIS A 72 -18.84 -10.58 16.29
N GLN A 73 -18.78 -11.33 17.39
CA GLN A 73 -19.93 -11.53 18.27
C GLN A 73 -20.45 -10.23 18.89
N LEU A 74 -19.55 -9.32 19.27
CA LEU A 74 -19.93 -8.01 19.81
C LEU A 74 -20.57 -7.11 18.76
N VAL A 75 -20.14 -7.18 17.49
CA VAL A 75 -20.77 -6.46 16.39
C VAL A 75 -22.18 -7.00 16.15
N GLU A 76 -22.34 -8.33 16.04
CA GLU A 76 -23.65 -8.97 15.90
C GLU A 76 -24.61 -8.58 17.04
N PHE A 77 -24.14 -8.62 18.29
CA PHE A 77 -24.93 -8.17 19.44
C PHE A 77 -25.37 -6.71 19.35
N ASN A 78 -24.52 -5.82 18.82
CA ASN A 78 -24.82 -4.39 18.71
C ASN A 78 -25.77 -4.07 17.55
N ASP A 79 -25.79 -4.88 16.50
CA ASP A 79 -26.65 -4.69 15.33
C ASP A 79 -28.07 -5.27 15.51
N GLU A 80 -28.30 -6.06 16.56
CA GLU A 80 -29.60 -6.63 16.95
C GLU A 80 -30.48 -5.68 17.81
N GLY A 81 -30.01 -4.47 18.12
CA GLY A 81 -30.74 -3.42 18.87
C GLY A 81 -31.12 -2.22 18.03
#